data_AF-A0A1S9M395-F1
#
_entry.id   AF-A0A1S9M395-F1
#
_cell.length_a   1.000
_cell.length_b   1.000
_cell.length_c   1.000
_cell.angle_alpha   90.00
_cell.angle_beta   90.00
_cell.angle_gamma   90.00
#
_symmetry.space_group_name_H-M   'P 1'
#
loop_
_entity.id
_entity.type
_entity.pdbx_description
1 polymer ?
#
loop_
_entity_poly.entity_id
_entity_poly.type
_entity_poly.pdbx_seq_one_letter_code
_entity_poly.pdbx_strand_id
1 'polypeptide(L)'
;MRSLDQRFRKHGPRAAGIRRIGNPKKYKRIVAVLGALLLTAGALTGVAAPARAAAQTIVSLTFDDGNGNQLAAEQVLKAHGLVGTFFITTSWIGTPGYLTQTDLHTIAGDGNEIGGHTVTHPDLTTLTSAAASAEICNGKSTLESWGFQVNNFAYPFAAENASVQSDVKNCGFASGRGLGDIRSPASCPSCPFAETLPPANPLVTKAPDEVDSTWTLQNLEDLVTNAESTGGWLELTFHHIAVGTDPTLTISPTLFDTFVTWLAARTANGTTSVRTVAQALGQPTTPPPPPPPPASSPFTDVPSNYTYITEITWLATQGISTGWVEANGTRTYHPLEPVNRDAMAAFMYRLAGSPAFSPPAVSPFADMTTQTPFYKEITWLSTQGISTGWDEGNGIRTYRPLQPVNRDAMAAFMYRLAGSPAYAAPAASPFTDVTPQTPFYKEINWLSTTGISTGWTESNGTRTYRPVTAVARDAMAAFMYRYNTSFPRS
;
A
#
# COMPACT_ATOMS: atom_id res chain seq x y z
N MET A 1 35.08 -43.46 -28.17
CA MET A 1 36.11 -44.20 -27.40
C MET A 1 35.78 -43.97 -25.93
N ARG A 2 35.07 -44.90 -25.26
CA ARG A 2 35.62 -45.91 -24.31
C ARG A 2 36.63 -45.29 -23.33
N SER A 3 36.60 -45.44 -22.02
CA SER A 3 35.87 -46.35 -21.12
C SER A 3 36.47 -46.13 -19.70
N LEU A 4 35.63 -46.21 -18.66
CA LEU A 4 35.84 -46.84 -17.32
C LEU A 4 37.25 -46.84 -16.70
N ASP A 5 37.39 -46.53 -15.40
CA ASP A 5 37.29 -47.60 -14.38
C ASP A 5 37.29 -47.11 -12.92
N GLN A 6 36.73 -47.98 -12.08
CA GLN A 6 36.36 -47.82 -10.67
C GLN A 6 37.17 -48.80 -9.79
N ARG A 7 37.45 -48.39 -8.54
CA ARG A 7 37.67 -49.21 -7.30
C ARG A 7 38.99 -49.97 -7.07
N PHE A 8 39.51 -49.92 -5.83
CA PHE A 8 39.30 -50.92 -4.73
C PHE A 8 40.46 -51.04 -3.69
N ARG A 9 40.05 -51.23 -2.41
CA ARG A 9 40.67 -51.98 -1.27
C ARG A 9 41.83 -51.32 -0.48
N LYS A 10 41.68 -51.03 0.82
CA LYS A 10 41.58 -51.86 2.07
C LYS A 10 42.93 -52.43 2.56
N HIS A 11 43.37 -51.98 3.74
CA HIS A 11 44.06 -52.78 4.77
C HIS A 11 43.96 -52.12 6.17
N GLY A 12 43.43 -52.83 7.16
CA GLY A 12 43.74 -52.62 8.61
C GLY A 12 45.03 -53.36 8.99
N PRO A 13 45.49 -53.43 10.27
CA PRO A 13 44.71 -54.04 11.39
C PRO A 13 45.05 -53.66 12.87
N ARG A 14 44.26 -54.24 13.82
CA ARG A 14 44.54 -54.72 15.24
C ARG A 14 44.69 -53.70 16.41
N ALA A 15 43.85 -53.71 17.48
CA ALA A 15 43.65 -54.64 18.65
C ALA A 15 44.56 -54.25 19.87
N ALA A 16 44.26 -54.35 21.19
CA ALA A 16 43.34 -55.15 22.02
C ALA A 16 43.29 -54.66 23.52
N GLY A 17 42.39 -55.24 24.35
CA GLY A 17 42.52 -55.42 25.84
C GLY A 17 41.33 -54.90 26.69
N ILE A 18 40.28 -55.65 27.05
CA ILE A 18 40.07 -56.72 28.07
C ILE A 18 40.21 -56.29 29.55
N ARG A 19 39.11 -56.36 30.33
CA ARG A 19 38.96 -57.21 31.55
C ARG A 19 37.51 -57.22 32.12
N ARG A 20 37.08 -58.44 32.51
CA ARG A 20 35.87 -58.81 33.28
C ARG A 20 36.26 -59.21 34.71
N ILE A 21 35.25 -59.38 35.58
CA ILE A 21 35.08 -60.23 36.81
C ILE A 21 34.42 -59.34 37.91
N GLY A 22 33.37 -59.68 38.65
CA GLY A 22 32.59 -60.91 38.85
C GLY A 22 31.33 -60.64 39.72
N ASN A 23 30.50 -61.66 39.91
CA ASN A 23 29.23 -61.71 40.70
C ASN A 23 29.41 -62.75 41.85
N PRO A 24 28.40 -63.18 42.64
CA PRO A 24 27.40 -62.56 43.55
C PRO A 24 27.58 -63.01 45.03
N LYS A 25 26.81 -62.48 45.99
CA LYS A 25 26.43 -63.23 47.22
C LYS A 25 24.93 -63.10 47.56
N LYS A 26 24.35 -64.26 47.86
CA LYS A 26 22.96 -64.57 48.25
C LYS A 26 22.79 -64.42 49.77
N TYR A 27 21.61 -64.01 50.24
CA TYR A 27 21.08 -64.45 51.54
C TYR A 27 19.60 -64.82 51.43
N LYS A 28 19.24 -65.87 52.18
CA LYS A 28 18.00 -66.67 52.10
C LYS A 28 16.92 -66.15 53.06
N ARG A 29 15.68 -66.14 52.57
CA ARG A 29 14.38 -66.60 53.13
C ARG A 29 14.18 -66.67 54.65
N ILE A 30 13.08 -66.04 55.12
CA ILE A 30 12.14 -66.55 56.15
C ILE A 30 10.71 -66.46 55.59
N VAL A 31 9.84 -67.36 56.06
CA VAL A 31 8.60 -67.91 55.48
C VAL A 31 7.36 -67.53 56.29
N ALA A 32 6.20 -67.42 55.61
CA ALA A 32 4.80 -67.63 56.05
C ALA A 32 4.10 -66.54 56.90
N VAL A 33 2.79 -66.22 56.79
CA VAL A 33 1.63 -66.76 56.03
C VAL A 33 0.40 -65.84 56.20
N LEU A 34 -0.46 -65.80 55.17
CA LEU A 34 -1.91 -65.50 55.07
C LEU A 34 -2.51 -64.10 55.35
N GLY A 35 -3.22 -63.61 54.32
CA GLY A 35 -4.27 -62.58 54.40
C GLY A 35 -4.76 -62.23 53.00
N ALA A 36 -5.74 -62.97 52.48
CA ALA A 36 -6.32 -62.78 51.15
C ALA A 36 -7.20 -61.52 51.04
N LEU A 37 -7.38 -61.08 49.79
CA LEU A 37 -8.25 -60.01 49.26
C LEU A 37 -7.72 -58.58 49.27
N LEU A 38 -7.17 -58.16 48.11
CA LEU A 38 -7.73 -57.06 47.30
C LEU A 38 -6.91 -56.94 46.00
N LEU A 39 -7.50 -57.34 44.87
CA LEU A 39 -7.06 -56.94 43.54
C LEU A 39 -7.25 -55.42 43.42
N THR A 40 -6.16 -54.67 43.51
CA THR A 40 -6.10 -53.30 42.99
C THR A 40 -4.85 -53.14 42.13
N ALA A 41 -5.09 -52.96 40.84
CA ALA A 41 -4.10 -52.49 39.89
C ALA A 41 -3.72 -51.06 40.25
N GLY A 42 -2.54 -50.87 40.84
CA GLY A 42 -1.92 -49.56 41.03
C GLY A 42 -0.90 -49.33 39.93
N ALA A 43 -1.35 -48.71 38.83
CA ALA A 43 -0.50 -48.31 37.72
C ALA A 43 0.67 -47.44 38.21
N LEU A 44 1.86 -47.75 37.70
CA LEU A 44 3.01 -46.85 37.72
C LEU A 44 2.57 -45.49 37.16
N THR A 45 2.59 -44.47 37.99
CA THR A 45 2.46 -43.08 37.57
C THR A 45 3.72 -42.69 36.80
N GLY A 46 3.76 -43.05 35.53
CA GLY A 46 4.59 -42.34 34.56
C GLY A 46 4.08 -40.90 34.53
N VAL A 47 4.81 -39.98 35.12
CA VAL A 47 4.62 -38.55 34.86
C VAL A 47 4.95 -38.38 33.38
N ALA A 48 3.92 -38.38 32.53
CA ALA A 48 4.07 -38.01 31.15
C ALA A 48 4.72 -36.63 31.14
N ALA A 49 5.91 -36.51 30.53
CA ALA A 49 6.41 -35.21 30.14
C ALA A 49 5.28 -34.49 29.39
N PRO A 50 5.06 -33.18 29.62
CA PRO A 50 4.04 -32.47 28.87
C PRO A 50 4.32 -32.76 27.40
N ALA A 51 3.31 -33.27 26.68
CA ALA A 51 3.38 -33.42 25.24
C ALA A 51 3.84 -32.06 24.73
N ARG A 52 5.03 -32.03 24.12
CA ARG A 52 5.59 -30.81 23.54
C ARG A 52 4.50 -30.33 22.59
N ALA A 53 3.82 -29.22 22.91
CA ALA A 53 2.79 -28.67 22.04
C ALA A 53 3.43 -28.59 20.65
N ALA A 54 2.81 -29.23 19.66
CA ALA A 54 3.31 -29.18 18.30
C ALA A 54 3.57 -27.70 17.97
N ALA A 55 4.73 -27.41 17.37
CA ALA A 55 5.08 -26.03 17.04
C ALA A 55 3.93 -25.46 16.17
N GLN A 56 3.26 -24.43 16.67
CA GLN A 56 2.06 -23.92 16.04
C GLN A 56 2.41 -23.37 14.65
N THR A 57 1.66 -23.79 13.64
CA THR A 57 1.80 -23.21 12.30
C THR A 57 0.95 -21.96 12.22
N ILE A 58 1.57 -20.86 11.80
CA ILE A 58 0.89 -19.61 11.50
C ILE A 58 0.86 -19.44 9.99
N VAL A 59 -0.30 -19.13 9.44
CA VAL A 59 -0.48 -18.80 8.02
C VAL A 59 -0.88 -17.33 7.93
N SER A 60 -0.16 -16.56 7.13
CA SER A 60 -0.55 -15.21 6.74
C SER A 60 -0.98 -15.21 5.29
N LEU A 61 -2.24 -14.83 5.05
CA LEU A 61 -2.78 -14.64 3.71
C LEU A 61 -2.48 -13.19 3.31
N THR A 62 -1.62 -13.01 2.31
CA THR A 62 -1.13 -11.70 1.88
C THR A 62 -1.57 -11.39 0.45
N PHE A 63 -1.93 -10.13 0.21
CA PHE A 63 -2.46 -9.65 -1.06
C PHE A 63 -1.65 -8.44 -1.51
N ASP A 64 -1.07 -8.49 -2.69
CA ASP A 64 -0.18 -7.42 -3.17
C ASP A 64 -0.91 -6.48 -4.14
N ASP A 65 -0.32 -5.33 -4.45
CA ASP A 65 -0.80 -4.28 -5.37
C ASP A 65 -1.99 -3.43 -4.93
N GLY A 66 -3.02 -4.03 -4.32
CA GLY A 66 -4.32 -3.40 -4.11
C GLY A 66 -5.27 -3.50 -5.31
N ASN A 67 -5.26 -4.65 -6.01
CA ASN A 67 -6.18 -4.94 -7.11
C ASN A 67 -7.64 -4.92 -6.64
N GLY A 68 -8.55 -4.33 -7.43
CA GLY A 68 -9.95 -4.13 -7.03
C GLY A 68 -10.72 -5.43 -6.78
N ASN A 69 -10.30 -6.53 -7.40
CA ASN A 69 -10.88 -7.85 -7.18
C ASN A 69 -10.52 -8.48 -5.81
N GLN A 70 -9.58 -7.89 -5.06
CA GLN A 70 -9.21 -8.36 -3.73
C GLN A 70 -10.24 -8.05 -2.66
N LEU A 71 -11.14 -7.08 -2.88
CA LEU A 71 -12.26 -6.83 -1.96
C LEU A 71 -13.17 -8.07 -1.85
N ALA A 72 -13.35 -8.81 -2.94
CA ALA A 72 -14.13 -10.05 -2.91
C ALA A 72 -13.40 -11.15 -2.11
N ALA A 73 -12.07 -11.22 -2.16
CA ALA A 73 -11.31 -12.14 -1.31
C ALA A 73 -11.38 -11.76 0.16
N GLU A 74 -11.30 -10.47 0.49
CA GLU A 74 -11.50 -10.01 1.87
C GLU A 74 -12.86 -10.44 2.41
N GLN A 75 -13.93 -10.27 1.62
CA GLN A 75 -15.28 -10.68 2.03
C GLN A 75 -15.38 -12.18 2.31
N VAL A 76 -14.66 -13.00 1.55
CA VAL A 76 -14.53 -14.44 1.82
C VAL A 76 -13.80 -14.69 3.13
N LEU A 77 -12.65 -14.03 3.38
CA LEU A 77 -11.94 -14.15 4.67
C LEU A 77 -12.85 -13.79 5.84
N LYS A 78 -13.52 -12.64 5.76
CA LYS A 78 -14.47 -12.16 6.76
C LYS A 78 -15.60 -13.14 7.02
N ALA A 79 -16.18 -13.72 5.98
CA ALA A 79 -17.26 -14.72 6.11
C ALA A 79 -16.81 -15.97 6.89
N HIS A 80 -15.51 -16.28 6.86
CA HIS A 80 -14.90 -17.39 7.59
C HIS A 80 -14.22 -16.97 8.91
N GLY A 81 -14.34 -15.71 9.32
CA GLY A 81 -13.70 -15.18 10.53
C GLY A 81 -12.17 -15.18 10.47
N LEU A 82 -11.61 -15.14 9.26
CA LEU A 82 -10.18 -15.05 9.01
C LEU A 82 -9.77 -13.61 8.66
N VAL A 83 -8.47 -13.36 8.68
CA VAL A 83 -7.86 -12.06 8.38
C VAL A 83 -6.70 -12.22 7.40
N GLY A 84 -6.35 -11.13 6.72
CA GLY A 84 -5.23 -11.05 5.78
C GLY A 84 -4.40 -9.78 5.94
N THR A 85 -3.38 -9.65 5.09
CA THR A 85 -2.50 -8.47 4.98
C THR A 85 -2.48 -7.98 3.55
N PHE A 86 -2.83 -6.72 3.32
CA PHE A 86 -2.94 -6.12 1.99
C PHE A 86 -1.80 -5.12 1.80
N PHE A 87 -0.83 -5.46 0.96
CA PHE A 87 0.32 -4.62 0.62
C PHE A 87 -0.04 -3.71 -0.55
N ILE A 88 -0.04 -2.40 -0.33
CA ILE A 88 -0.68 -1.43 -1.23
C ILE A 88 0.34 -0.59 -2.02
N THR A 89 0.17 -0.59 -3.34
CA THR A 89 0.83 0.35 -4.26
C THR A 89 0.02 1.64 -4.34
N THR A 90 0.48 2.72 -3.69
CA THR A 90 -0.41 3.85 -3.38
C THR A 90 -0.88 4.65 -4.58
N SER A 91 -0.12 4.70 -5.68
CA SER A 91 -0.52 5.45 -6.88
C SER A 91 -1.64 4.78 -7.69
N TRP A 92 -1.93 3.50 -7.44
CA TRP A 92 -2.96 2.75 -8.16
C TRP A 92 -4.34 2.89 -7.50
N ILE A 93 -4.37 3.19 -6.19
CA ILE A 93 -5.60 3.28 -5.41
C ILE A 93 -6.50 4.41 -5.91
N GLY A 94 -7.77 4.07 -6.17
CA GLY A 94 -8.78 4.97 -6.73
C GLY A 94 -8.77 5.06 -8.27
N THR A 95 -7.88 4.33 -8.94
CA THR A 95 -7.88 4.21 -10.41
C THR A 95 -8.70 3.01 -10.88
N PRO A 96 -9.18 2.98 -12.13
CA PRO A 96 -9.99 1.87 -12.63
C PRO A 96 -9.28 0.51 -12.50
N GLY A 97 -9.95 -0.47 -11.91
CA GLY A 97 -9.42 -1.82 -11.70
C GLY A 97 -8.73 -2.04 -10.36
N TYR A 98 -8.51 -0.99 -9.56
CA TYR A 98 -7.88 -1.05 -8.26
C TYR A 98 -8.85 -0.69 -7.13
N LEU A 99 -8.48 -1.04 -5.89
CA LEU A 99 -9.24 -0.67 -4.70
C LEU A 99 -9.31 0.85 -4.54
N THR A 100 -10.33 1.33 -3.84
CA THR A 100 -10.45 2.72 -3.39
C THR A 100 -9.98 2.86 -1.94
N GLN A 101 -9.74 4.09 -1.48
CA GLN A 101 -9.45 4.34 -0.05
C GLN A 101 -10.60 3.86 0.85
N THR A 102 -11.85 3.97 0.40
CA THR A 102 -13.01 3.45 1.12
C THR A 102 -12.97 1.93 1.26
N ASP A 103 -12.55 1.22 0.21
CA ASP A 103 -12.38 -0.23 0.27
C ASP A 103 -11.27 -0.59 1.26
N LEU A 104 -10.13 0.12 1.22
CA LEU A 104 -9.04 -0.10 2.18
C LEU A 104 -9.45 0.13 3.63
N HIS A 105 -10.27 1.15 3.90
CA HIS A 105 -10.83 1.37 5.24
C HIS A 105 -11.83 0.27 5.65
N THR A 106 -12.58 -0.27 4.70
CA THR A 106 -13.48 -1.42 4.95
C THR A 106 -12.66 -2.64 5.33
N ILE A 107 -11.68 -2.99 4.49
CA ILE A 107 -10.74 -4.10 4.68
C ILE A 107 -10.07 -3.98 6.06
N ALA A 108 -9.52 -2.81 6.38
CA ALA A 108 -8.85 -2.58 7.65
C ALA A 108 -9.83 -2.66 8.84
N GLY A 109 -11.02 -2.06 8.70
CA GLY A 109 -12.09 -2.08 9.71
C GLY A 109 -12.58 -3.49 10.06
N ASP A 110 -12.45 -4.43 9.12
CA ASP A 110 -12.77 -5.85 9.31
C ASP A 110 -11.62 -6.65 9.95
N GLY A 111 -10.56 -5.96 10.41
CA GLY A 111 -9.46 -6.54 11.18
C GLY A 111 -8.24 -6.96 10.35
N ASN A 112 -8.27 -6.67 9.04
CA ASN A 112 -7.13 -6.93 8.16
C ASN A 112 -6.04 -5.86 8.31
N GLU A 113 -4.83 -6.21 7.95
CA GLU A 113 -3.68 -5.31 7.97
C GLU A 113 -3.48 -4.62 6.62
N ILE A 114 -3.10 -3.33 6.65
CA ILE A 114 -2.63 -2.58 5.47
C ILE A 114 -1.12 -2.39 5.57
N GLY A 115 -0.39 -2.96 4.61
CA GLY A 115 1.07 -2.88 4.47
C GLY A 115 1.50 -2.00 3.29
N GLY A 116 2.78 -1.63 3.25
CA GLY A 116 3.33 -0.80 2.18
C GLY A 116 3.87 -1.62 1.00
N HIS A 117 3.66 -1.15 -0.23
CA HIS A 117 4.18 -1.77 -1.45
C HIS A 117 4.69 -0.73 -2.47
N THR A 118 5.37 0.31 -1.98
CA THR A 118 5.86 1.48 -2.75
C THR A 118 4.78 2.42 -3.29
N VAL A 119 5.17 3.47 -4.01
CA VAL A 119 4.25 4.38 -4.68
C VAL A 119 3.84 3.83 -6.03
N THR A 120 4.80 3.40 -6.87
CA THR A 120 4.59 3.09 -8.29
C THR A 120 4.96 1.67 -8.71
N HIS A 121 5.30 0.79 -7.76
CA HIS A 121 5.72 -0.60 -7.99
C HIS A 121 6.98 -0.77 -8.87
N PRO A 122 8.08 -0.02 -8.66
CA PRO A 122 9.32 -0.26 -9.38
C PRO A 122 10.15 -1.39 -8.77
N ASP A 123 11.03 -2.00 -9.57
CA ASP A 123 12.16 -2.77 -9.04
C ASP A 123 13.13 -1.81 -8.34
N LEU A 124 13.08 -1.80 -7.01
CA LEU A 124 13.85 -0.91 -6.15
C LEU A 124 15.37 -1.11 -6.29
N THR A 125 15.83 -2.29 -6.73
CA THR A 125 17.26 -2.59 -6.88
C THR A 125 17.88 -1.91 -8.11
N THR A 126 17.05 -1.47 -9.06
CA THR A 126 17.47 -0.76 -10.27
C THR A 126 17.54 0.75 -10.08
N LEU A 127 16.98 1.26 -8.97
CA LEU A 127 16.91 2.67 -8.68
C LEU A 127 18.15 3.17 -7.95
N THR A 128 18.36 4.49 -7.96
CA THR A 128 19.26 5.13 -7.00
C THR A 128 18.65 5.03 -5.59
N SER A 129 19.48 5.00 -4.55
CA SER A 129 18.98 4.94 -3.16
C SER A 129 18.02 6.09 -2.82
N ALA A 130 18.25 7.31 -3.33
CA ALA A 130 17.32 8.42 -3.12
C ALA A 130 15.94 8.17 -3.76
N ALA A 131 15.90 7.58 -4.96
CA ALA A 131 14.64 7.24 -5.63
C ALA A 131 13.95 6.04 -4.98
N ALA A 132 14.68 5.00 -4.58
CA ALA A 132 14.14 3.87 -3.83
C ALA A 132 13.57 4.31 -2.47
N SER A 133 14.31 5.13 -1.72
CA SER A 133 13.84 5.71 -0.47
C SER A 133 12.58 6.55 -0.66
N ALA A 134 12.50 7.36 -1.73
CA ALA A 134 11.29 8.13 -2.03
C ALA A 134 10.08 7.22 -2.31
N GLU A 135 10.25 6.16 -3.10
CA GLU A 135 9.20 5.17 -3.37
C GLU A 135 8.69 4.48 -2.10
N ILE A 136 9.60 4.12 -1.20
CA ILE A 136 9.26 3.42 0.05
C ILE A 136 8.61 4.37 1.06
N CYS A 137 9.29 5.48 1.37
CA CYS A 137 8.87 6.42 2.42
C CYS A 137 7.59 7.17 2.02
N ASN A 138 7.45 7.61 0.77
CA ASN A 138 6.25 8.33 0.34
C ASN A 138 5.03 7.39 0.27
N GLY A 139 5.22 6.12 -0.11
CA GLY A 139 4.16 5.11 -0.07
C GLY A 139 3.65 4.92 1.36
N LYS A 140 4.57 4.74 2.32
CA LYS A 140 4.22 4.66 3.75
C LYS A 140 3.50 5.92 4.24
N SER A 141 4.08 7.10 4.00
CA SER A 141 3.50 8.38 4.43
C SER A 141 2.11 8.61 3.84
N THR A 142 1.86 8.15 2.60
CA THR A 142 0.55 8.26 1.96
C THR A 142 -0.48 7.40 2.68
N LEU A 143 -0.17 6.13 2.95
CA LEU A 143 -1.07 5.24 3.69
C LEU A 143 -1.32 5.74 5.13
N GLU A 144 -0.29 6.24 5.81
CA GLU A 144 -0.43 6.83 7.14
C GLU A 144 -1.27 8.11 7.10
N SER A 145 -1.19 8.91 6.03
CA SER A 145 -2.07 10.07 5.83
C SER A 145 -3.54 9.69 5.63
N TRP A 146 -3.81 8.47 5.16
CA TRP A 146 -5.16 7.89 5.09
C TRP A 146 -5.58 7.29 6.43
N GLY A 147 -4.72 7.30 7.46
CA GLY A 147 -5.04 6.86 8.82
C GLY A 147 -4.72 5.39 9.11
N PHE A 148 -3.98 4.71 8.22
CA PHE A 148 -3.51 3.34 8.47
C PHE A 148 -2.23 3.34 9.30
N GLN A 149 -2.09 2.36 10.21
CA GLN A 149 -0.81 2.05 10.83
C GLN A 149 -0.05 1.09 9.93
N VAL A 150 1.08 1.54 9.35
CA VAL A 150 1.81 0.76 8.34
C VAL A 150 3.14 0.29 8.90
N ASN A 151 3.21 -0.97 9.34
CA ASN A 151 4.41 -1.53 9.96
C ASN A 151 5.22 -2.43 9.03
N ASN A 152 4.58 -3.10 8.08
CA ASN A 152 5.21 -4.15 7.29
C ASN A 152 5.20 -3.81 5.79
N PHE A 153 6.20 -4.31 5.08
CA PHE A 153 6.46 -4.03 3.68
C PHE A 153 6.53 -5.31 2.86
N ALA A 154 6.15 -5.25 1.59
CA ALA A 154 6.44 -6.26 0.59
C ALA A 154 7.32 -5.64 -0.50
N TYR A 155 8.40 -6.29 -0.90
CA TYR A 155 9.25 -5.78 -1.99
C TYR A 155 8.59 -6.08 -3.34
N PRO A 156 8.37 -5.07 -4.22
CA PRO A 156 7.95 -5.32 -5.60
C PRO A 156 8.89 -6.34 -6.27
N PHE A 157 8.31 -7.34 -6.94
CA PHE A 157 9.04 -8.44 -7.59
C PHE A 157 9.92 -9.27 -6.66
N ALA A 158 9.74 -9.17 -5.33
CA ALA A 158 10.67 -9.65 -4.31
C ALA A 158 12.13 -9.17 -4.51
N ALA A 159 12.32 -8.09 -5.28
CA ALA A 159 13.65 -7.59 -5.62
C ALA A 159 14.20 -6.72 -4.48
N GLU A 160 15.21 -7.24 -3.80
CA GLU A 160 15.82 -6.58 -2.67
C GLU A 160 17.36 -6.69 -2.70
N ASN A 161 18.03 -5.74 -2.05
CA ASN A 161 19.43 -5.84 -1.69
C ASN A 161 19.69 -5.09 -0.37
N ALA A 162 20.91 -5.16 0.16
CA ALA A 162 21.26 -4.53 1.44
C ALA A 162 20.96 -3.01 1.50
N SER A 163 21.06 -2.29 0.39
CA SER A 163 20.71 -0.86 0.33
C SER A 163 19.20 -0.68 0.45
N VAL A 164 18.41 -1.44 -0.32
CA VAL A 164 16.95 -1.37 -0.30
C VAL A 164 16.40 -1.81 1.08
N GLN A 165 16.94 -2.87 1.68
CA GLN A 165 16.60 -3.27 3.05
C GLN A 165 16.88 -2.13 4.06
N SER A 166 17.99 -1.42 3.89
CA SER A 166 18.33 -0.27 4.73
C SER A 166 17.34 0.87 4.54
N ASP A 167 16.92 1.15 3.31
CA ASP A 167 15.91 2.17 3.01
C ASP A 167 14.55 1.81 3.62
N VAL A 168 14.11 0.54 3.52
CA VAL A 168 12.89 0.03 4.19
C VAL A 168 12.94 0.24 5.70
N LYS A 169 14.04 -0.15 6.34
CA LYS A 169 14.25 0.08 7.77
C LYS A 169 14.23 1.57 8.13
N ASN A 170 14.90 2.40 7.35
CA ASN A 170 15.02 3.85 7.60
C ASN A 170 13.69 4.58 7.41
N CYS A 171 12.82 4.10 6.51
CA CYS A 171 11.44 4.55 6.38
C CYS A 171 10.53 4.02 7.51
N GLY A 172 11.08 3.28 8.48
CA GLY A 172 10.37 2.87 9.70
C GLY A 172 9.49 1.62 9.53
N PHE A 173 9.74 0.79 8.52
CA PHE A 173 9.13 -0.54 8.45
C PHE A 173 9.84 -1.51 9.39
N ALA A 174 9.07 -2.39 10.03
CA ALA A 174 9.53 -3.41 10.95
C ALA A 174 9.87 -4.73 10.25
N SER A 175 9.26 -4.99 9.09
CA SER A 175 9.58 -6.14 8.24
C SER A 175 9.52 -5.83 6.74
N GLY A 176 10.09 -6.72 5.94
CA GLY A 176 10.03 -6.72 4.48
C GLY A 176 9.90 -8.15 3.94
N ARG A 177 8.85 -8.44 3.18
CA ARG A 177 8.57 -9.78 2.64
C ARG A 177 9.23 -10.00 1.28
N GLY A 178 10.05 -11.05 1.16
CA GLY A 178 10.55 -11.61 -0.10
C GLY A 178 9.66 -12.74 -0.63
N LEU A 179 10.14 -13.50 -1.62
CA LEU A 179 9.44 -14.66 -2.21
C LEU A 179 10.45 -15.72 -2.70
N GLY A 180 10.03 -16.99 -2.77
CA GLY A 180 10.79 -18.10 -3.37
C GLY A 180 11.79 -18.82 -2.46
N ASP A 181 11.78 -18.52 -1.16
CA ASP A 181 12.72 -19.07 -0.16
C ASP A 181 12.09 -20.12 0.78
N ILE A 182 10.78 -20.37 0.62
CA ILE A 182 10.05 -21.50 1.19
C ILE A 182 9.64 -22.42 0.04
N ARG A 183 9.63 -23.74 0.29
CA ARG A 183 9.28 -24.72 -0.74
C ARG A 183 7.91 -24.42 -1.34
N SER A 184 7.84 -24.34 -2.65
CA SER A 184 6.60 -24.19 -3.42
C SER A 184 6.38 -25.40 -4.34
N PRO A 185 5.24 -25.51 -5.04
CA PRO A 185 5.02 -26.56 -6.05
C PRO A 185 6.04 -26.51 -7.20
N ALA A 186 6.48 -25.31 -7.60
CA ALA A 186 7.30 -25.09 -8.79
C ALA A 186 8.79 -24.84 -8.49
N SER A 187 9.14 -24.47 -7.25
CA SER A 187 10.50 -24.06 -6.92
C SER A 187 10.99 -24.53 -5.54
N CYS A 188 12.31 -24.39 -5.38
CA CYS A 188 13.07 -24.71 -4.19
C CYS A 188 12.69 -26.01 -3.44
N PRO A 189 12.83 -27.20 -4.05
CA PRO A 189 12.53 -28.47 -3.39
C PRO A 189 13.43 -28.76 -2.17
N SER A 190 14.55 -28.04 -2.01
CA SER A 190 15.43 -28.11 -0.84
C SER A 190 15.12 -27.07 0.23
N CYS A 191 14.22 -26.11 -0.03
CA CYS A 191 13.83 -25.10 0.96
C CYS A 191 13.06 -25.73 2.13
N PRO A 192 13.05 -25.06 3.30
CA PRO A 192 12.18 -25.41 4.41
C PRO A 192 10.71 -25.29 4.02
N PHE A 193 9.82 -25.90 4.81
CA PHE A 193 8.38 -25.84 4.61
C PHE A 193 7.72 -24.58 5.18
N ALA A 194 8.41 -23.86 6.06
CA ALA A 194 7.94 -22.64 6.69
C ALA A 194 9.13 -21.77 7.13
N GLU A 195 8.91 -20.46 7.24
CA GLU A 195 9.82 -19.53 7.88
C GLU A 195 9.80 -19.76 9.40
N THR A 196 10.92 -19.46 10.04
CA THR A 196 11.03 -19.42 11.49
C THR A 196 10.28 -18.24 12.08
N LEU A 197 9.69 -18.43 13.26
CA LEU A 197 9.09 -17.33 14.01
C LEU A 197 9.72 -17.25 15.41
N PRO A 198 10.43 -16.15 15.75
CA PRO A 198 10.69 -14.96 14.92
C PRO A 198 11.60 -15.26 13.70
N PRO A 199 11.50 -14.48 12.60
CA PRO A 199 12.34 -14.67 11.43
C PRO A 199 13.80 -14.30 11.71
N ALA A 200 14.73 -14.97 11.02
CA ALA A 200 16.17 -14.70 11.16
C ALA A 200 16.55 -13.27 10.72
N ASN A 201 15.91 -12.77 9.65
CA ASN A 201 16.00 -11.39 9.22
C ASN A 201 14.57 -10.84 9.01
N PRO A 202 14.05 -9.97 9.89
CA PRO A 202 12.71 -9.43 9.71
C PRO A 202 12.59 -8.56 8.45
N LEU A 203 13.68 -7.97 7.94
CA LEU A 203 13.65 -7.17 6.71
C LEU A 203 13.65 -8.01 5.44
N VAL A 204 13.80 -9.34 5.54
CA VAL A 204 13.67 -10.30 4.43
C VAL A 204 13.02 -11.56 5.00
N THR A 205 11.71 -11.49 5.23
CA THR A 205 10.94 -12.67 5.62
C THR A 205 10.75 -13.59 4.43
N LYS A 206 10.84 -14.90 4.66
CA LYS A 206 10.75 -15.90 3.60
C LYS A 206 9.32 -16.35 3.39
N ALA A 207 8.93 -16.38 2.12
CA ALA A 207 7.65 -16.88 1.66
C ALA A 207 7.86 -17.92 0.54
N PRO A 208 6.85 -18.75 0.22
CA PRO A 208 6.83 -19.52 -1.01
C PRO A 208 6.82 -18.58 -2.23
N ASP A 209 6.82 -19.17 -3.42
CA ASP A 209 6.44 -18.40 -4.60
C ASP A 209 4.99 -17.90 -4.48
N GLU A 210 4.69 -16.93 -5.32
CA GLU A 210 3.37 -16.36 -5.49
C GLU A 210 2.38 -17.40 -6.02
N VAL A 211 1.13 -17.32 -5.60
CA VAL A 211 0.09 -18.20 -6.12
C VAL A 211 -0.19 -17.84 -7.58
N ASP A 212 -0.02 -18.84 -8.44
CA ASP A 212 -0.23 -18.70 -9.88
C ASP A 212 -1.40 -19.57 -10.38
N SER A 213 -1.80 -19.38 -11.65
CA SER A 213 -2.97 -20.01 -12.26
C SER A 213 -2.86 -21.53 -12.45
N THR A 214 -1.67 -22.09 -12.28
CA THR A 214 -1.40 -23.52 -12.34
C THR A 214 -1.59 -24.22 -10.99
N TRP A 215 -1.67 -23.45 -9.89
CA TRP A 215 -1.82 -24.02 -8.56
C TRP A 215 -3.22 -24.59 -8.34
N THR A 216 -3.26 -25.80 -7.79
CA THR A 216 -4.48 -26.53 -7.44
C THR A 216 -4.79 -26.38 -5.96
N LEU A 217 -6.00 -26.81 -5.56
CA LEU A 217 -6.37 -26.91 -4.14
C LEU A 217 -5.34 -27.75 -3.37
N GLN A 218 -4.95 -28.90 -3.93
CA GLN A 218 -3.97 -29.78 -3.31
C GLN A 218 -2.63 -29.08 -3.09
N ASN A 219 -2.19 -28.25 -4.04
CA ASN A 219 -0.94 -27.49 -3.87
C ASN A 219 -1.01 -26.54 -2.66
N LEU A 220 -2.12 -25.83 -2.49
CA LEU A 220 -2.32 -24.92 -1.36
C LEU A 220 -2.43 -25.69 -0.02
N GLU A 221 -3.17 -26.80 -0.01
CA GLU A 221 -3.30 -27.67 1.17
C GLU A 221 -1.96 -28.31 1.57
N ASP A 222 -1.15 -28.72 0.59
CA ASP A 222 0.17 -29.30 0.81
C ASP A 222 1.12 -28.29 1.46
N LEU A 223 1.09 -27.01 1.06
CA LEU A 223 1.92 -25.99 1.70
C LEU A 223 1.62 -25.87 3.20
N VAL A 224 0.34 -25.77 3.55
CA VAL A 224 -0.10 -25.65 4.94
C VAL A 224 0.21 -26.91 5.72
N THR A 225 -0.13 -28.09 5.20
CA THR A 225 0.08 -29.36 5.92
C THR A 225 1.56 -29.75 6.04
N ASN A 226 2.39 -29.38 5.07
CA ASN A 226 3.84 -29.55 5.19
C ASN A 226 4.42 -28.63 6.28
N ALA A 227 3.98 -27.37 6.35
CA ALA A 227 4.36 -26.46 7.43
C ALA A 227 3.92 -27.00 8.80
N GLU A 228 2.71 -27.56 8.91
CA GLU A 228 2.21 -28.22 10.13
C GLU A 228 3.08 -29.37 10.63
N SER A 229 3.84 -30.03 9.75
CA SER A 229 4.76 -31.10 10.14
C SER A 229 5.99 -30.59 10.91
N THR A 230 6.35 -29.31 10.72
CA THR A 230 7.52 -28.68 11.35
C THR A 230 7.17 -27.53 12.30
N GLY A 231 5.96 -26.98 12.18
CA GLY A 231 5.62 -25.65 12.68
C GLY A 231 6.32 -24.54 11.89
N GLY A 232 6.04 -23.30 12.28
CA GLY A 232 6.64 -22.11 11.67
C GLY A 232 5.59 -21.16 11.10
N TRP A 233 6.03 -20.30 10.20
CA TRP A 233 5.22 -19.25 9.59
C TRP A 233 5.23 -19.37 8.07
N LEU A 234 4.04 -19.37 7.48
CA LEU A 234 3.83 -19.46 6.04
C LEU A 234 3.11 -18.20 5.55
N GLU A 235 3.78 -17.39 4.74
CA GLU A 235 3.20 -16.21 4.10
C GLU A 235 2.78 -16.56 2.68
N LEU A 236 1.47 -16.72 2.42
CA LEU A 236 0.93 -17.01 1.08
C LEU A 236 0.60 -15.70 0.37
N THR A 237 0.99 -15.57 -0.90
CA THR A 237 0.88 -14.31 -1.67
C THR A 237 -0.08 -14.46 -2.83
N PHE A 238 -1.08 -13.58 -2.89
CA PHE A 238 -2.11 -13.52 -3.92
C PHE A 238 -2.12 -12.15 -4.61
N HIS A 239 -2.25 -12.12 -5.94
CA HIS A 239 -2.39 -10.87 -6.69
C HIS A 239 -3.82 -10.69 -7.20
N HIS A 240 -4.28 -11.56 -8.11
CA HIS A 240 -5.61 -11.48 -8.68
C HIS A 240 -6.54 -12.60 -8.21
N ILE A 241 -7.76 -12.21 -7.84
CA ILE A 241 -8.85 -13.11 -7.46
C ILE A 241 -9.90 -13.05 -8.58
N ALA A 242 -9.66 -13.77 -9.67
CA ALA A 242 -10.41 -13.60 -10.90
C ALA A 242 -10.48 -14.88 -11.73
N VAL A 243 -11.47 -14.96 -12.62
CA VAL A 243 -11.52 -15.99 -13.65
C VAL A 243 -10.83 -15.42 -14.90
N GLY A 244 -9.51 -15.62 -14.97
CA GLY A 244 -8.66 -15.16 -16.06
C GLY A 244 -8.60 -13.63 -16.21
N THR A 245 -7.42 -13.03 -16.03
CA THR A 245 -7.03 -11.73 -16.64
C THR A 245 -5.56 -11.35 -16.44
N ASP A 246 -4.77 -12.19 -15.76
CA ASP A 246 -3.32 -12.34 -15.97
C ASP A 246 -3.05 -13.86 -16.00
N PRO A 247 -2.44 -14.44 -17.04
CA PRO A 247 -2.30 -15.90 -17.11
C PRO A 247 -1.37 -16.47 -16.05
N THR A 248 -0.58 -15.65 -15.35
CA THR A 248 0.37 -16.15 -14.35
C THR A 248 -0.18 -16.01 -12.94
N LEU A 249 -0.34 -14.81 -12.37
CA LEU A 249 -0.57 -14.61 -10.93
C LEU A 249 -2.05 -14.55 -10.50
N THR A 250 -2.88 -15.46 -11.01
CA THR A 250 -4.33 -15.46 -10.77
C THR A 250 -4.81 -16.75 -10.10
N ILE A 251 -5.61 -16.61 -9.03
CA ILE A 251 -6.42 -17.71 -8.47
C ILE A 251 -7.91 -17.46 -8.78
N SER A 252 -8.65 -18.51 -9.12
CA SER A 252 -10.10 -18.39 -9.33
C SER A 252 -10.83 -18.12 -8.01
N PRO A 253 -11.90 -17.30 -8.00
CA PRO A 253 -12.68 -17.05 -6.78
C PRO A 253 -13.18 -18.34 -6.12
N THR A 254 -13.63 -19.33 -6.90
CA THR A 254 -14.09 -20.62 -6.38
C THR A 254 -12.98 -21.42 -5.71
N LEU A 255 -11.79 -21.45 -6.31
CA LEU A 255 -10.65 -22.14 -5.71
C LEU A 255 -10.19 -21.45 -4.42
N PHE A 256 -10.12 -20.12 -4.44
CA PHE A 256 -9.79 -19.32 -3.26
C PHE A 256 -10.77 -19.56 -2.11
N ASP A 257 -12.07 -19.49 -2.37
CA ASP A 257 -13.13 -19.77 -1.39
C ASP A 257 -13.06 -21.19 -0.83
N THR A 258 -12.85 -22.18 -1.69
CA THR A 258 -12.70 -23.58 -1.27
C THR A 258 -11.49 -23.76 -0.34
N PHE A 259 -10.36 -23.14 -0.69
CA PHE A 259 -9.14 -23.17 0.13
C PHE A 259 -9.34 -22.45 1.47
N VAL A 260 -9.94 -21.25 1.47
CA VAL A 260 -10.22 -20.49 2.69
C VAL A 260 -11.18 -21.25 3.61
N THR A 261 -12.24 -21.86 3.06
CA THR A 261 -13.16 -22.72 3.81
C THR A 261 -12.42 -23.86 4.50
N TRP A 262 -11.52 -24.54 3.78
CA TRP A 262 -10.70 -25.61 4.32
C TRP A 262 -9.76 -25.11 5.43
N LEU A 263 -9.08 -23.97 5.21
CA LEU A 263 -8.14 -23.38 6.16
C LEU A 263 -8.85 -22.90 7.44
N ALA A 264 -10.06 -22.37 7.31
CA ALA A 264 -10.91 -21.99 8.44
C ALA A 264 -11.25 -23.19 9.33
N ALA A 265 -11.57 -24.35 8.74
CA ALA A 265 -11.80 -25.58 9.50
C ALA A 265 -10.56 -26.04 10.28
N ARG A 266 -9.36 -25.87 9.72
CA ARG A 266 -8.10 -26.14 10.46
C ARG A 266 -7.88 -25.17 11.61
N THR A 267 -8.23 -23.91 11.40
CA THR A 267 -8.13 -22.86 12.42
C THR A 267 -9.09 -23.13 13.58
N ALA A 268 -10.34 -23.51 13.28
CA ALA A 268 -11.32 -23.90 14.30
C ALA A 268 -10.88 -25.13 15.11
N ASN A 269 -10.14 -26.05 14.50
CA ASN A 269 -9.59 -27.24 15.17
C ASN A 269 -8.25 -26.98 15.89
N GLY A 270 -7.68 -25.77 15.78
CA GLY A 270 -6.45 -25.36 16.45
C GLY A 270 -5.16 -25.91 15.84
N THR A 271 -5.20 -26.54 14.67
CA THR A 271 -4.00 -27.10 14.01
C THR A 271 -3.13 -26.02 13.38
N THR A 272 -3.77 -25.00 12.79
CA THR A 272 -3.15 -23.83 12.17
C THR A 272 -3.78 -22.57 12.73
N SER A 273 -3.04 -21.46 12.79
CA SER A 273 -3.59 -20.14 13.12
C SER A 273 -3.45 -19.24 11.90
N VAL A 274 -4.54 -18.63 11.44
CA VAL A 274 -4.46 -17.56 10.44
C VAL A 274 -4.27 -16.22 11.15
N ARG A 275 -3.28 -15.44 10.71
CA ARG A 275 -2.90 -14.15 11.33
C ARG A 275 -2.41 -13.18 10.27
N THR A 276 -2.62 -11.89 10.47
CA THR A 276 -1.91 -10.87 9.69
C THR A 276 -0.39 -10.94 9.94
N VAL A 277 0.41 -10.32 9.09
CA VAL A 277 1.88 -10.27 9.24
C VAL A 277 2.27 -9.63 10.58
N ALA A 278 1.65 -8.49 10.93
CA ALA A 278 1.84 -7.81 12.21
C ALA A 278 1.49 -8.73 13.39
N GLN A 279 0.38 -9.45 13.34
CA GLN A 279 -0.03 -10.38 14.39
C GLN A 279 0.92 -11.59 14.51
N ALA A 280 1.43 -12.11 13.39
CA ALA A 280 2.42 -13.18 13.38
C ALA A 280 3.72 -12.71 14.06
N LEU A 281 4.19 -11.50 13.73
CA LEU A 281 5.40 -10.89 14.29
C LEU A 281 5.22 -10.33 15.72
N GLY A 282 4.03 -10.46 16.32
CA GLY A 282 3.74 -9.94 17.66
C GLY A 282 3.80 -8.41 17.75
N GLN A 283 3.61 -7.72 16.63
CA GLN A 283 3.56 -6.28 16.56
C GLN A 283 2.21 -5.76 17.09
N PRO A 284 2.18 -4.56 17.69
CA PRO A 284 0.94 -3.96 18.14
C PRO A 284 0.04 -3.68 16.93
N THR A 285 -1.08 -4.39 16.86
CA THR A 285 -2.19 -4.08 15.98
C THR A 285 -3.16 -3.19 16.74
N THR A 286 -3.07 -1.87 16.58
CA THR A 286 -4.22 -1.05 16.94
C THR A 286 -5.32 -1.31 15.92
N PRO A 287 -6.58 -1.56 16.35
CA PRO A 287 -7.69 -1.51 15.42
C PRO A 287 -7.57 -0.19 14.65
N PRO A 288 -7.66 -0.21 13.31
CA PRO A 288 -7.70 1.05 12.57
C PRO A 288 -8.84 1.88 13.15
N PRO A 289 -8.66 3.21 13.25
CA PRO A 289 -9.77 4.07 13.67
C PRO A 289 -11.00 3.72 12.82
N PRO A 290 -12.22 3.73 13.40
CA PRO A 290 -13.43 3.49 12.62
C PRO A 290 -13.37 4.33 11.34
N PRO A 291 -13.82 3.80 10.19
CA PRO A 291 -13.78 4.53 8.93
C PRO A 291 -14.30 5.94 9.21
N PRO A 292 -13.54 6.99 8.82
CA PRO A 292 -14.01 8.34 9.06
C PRO A 292 -15.44 8.42 8.52
N PRO A 293 -16.41 8.98 9.27
CA PRO A 293 -17.75 9.15 8.76
C PRO A 293 -17.64 9.77 7.36
N PRO A 294 -18.46 9.33 6.38
CA PRO A 294 -18.34 9.79 5.00
C PRO A 294 -18.20 11.29 5.04
N ALA A 295 -17.08 11.79 4.50
CA ALA A 295 -16.62 13.16 4.71
C ALA A 295 -17.80 14.11 4.58
N SER A 296 -18.31 14.62 5.71
CA SER A 296 -19.44 15.53 5.64
C SER A 296 -18.87 16.85 5.17
N SER A 297 -19.19 17.19 3.92
CA SER A 297 -18.82 18.49 3.40
C SER A 297 -19.39 19.57 4.32
N PRO A 298 -18.60 20.59 4.71
CA PRO A 298 -19.13 21.74 5.45
C PRO A 298 -20.05 22.61 4.57
N PHE A 299 -20.24 22.26 3.30
CA PHE A 299 -21.08 22.94 2.33
C PHE A 299 -22.37 22.16 2.06
N THR A 300 -23.51 22.82 2.21
CA THR A 300 -24.85 22.22 2.13
C THR A 300 -25.27 21.77 0.73
N ASP A 301 -24.64 22.31 -0.30
CA ASP A 301 -24.85 22.00 -1.71
C ASP A 301 -23.90 20.91 -2.25
N VAL A 302 -23.13 20.25 -1.37
CA VAL A 302 -22.24 19.14 -1.70
C VAL A 302 -22.70 17.90 -0.91
N PRO A 303 -23.57 17.06 -1.49
CA PRO A 303 -24.10 15.88 -0.80
C PRO A 303 -23.03 14.81 -0.58
N SER A 304 -23.25 13.89 0.35
CA SER A 304 -22.29 12.83 0.76
C SER A 304 -21.83 11.90 -0.37
N ASN A 305 -22.58 11.85 -1.48
CA ASN A 305 -22.29 11.03 -2.66
C ASN A 305 -21.74 11.86 -3.85
N TYR A 306 -21.36 13.13 -3.62
CA TYR A 306 -20.82 13.98 -4.68
C TYR A 306 -19.43 13.49 -5.11
N THR A 307 -19.17 13.43 -6.43
CA THR A 307 -17.95 12.83 -7.01
C THR A 307 -16.64 13.37 -6.41
N TYR A 308 -16.58 14.67 -6.10
CA TYR A 308 -15.39 15.34 -5.57
C TYR A 308 -15.54 15.74 -4.09
N ILE A 309 -16.38 15.04 -3.32
CA ILE A 309 -16.65 15.40 -1.92
C ILE A 309 -15.37 15.38 -1.07
N THR A 310 -14.50 14.42 -1.28
CA THR A 310 -13.24 14.27 -0.54
C THR A 310 -12.37 15.51 -0.73
N GLU A 311 -12.18 15.94 -1.97
CA GLU A 311 -11.31 17.06 -2.33
C GLU A 311 -11.92 18.39 -1.91
N ILE A 312 -13.23 18.54 -2.05
CA ILE A 312 -13.96 19.74 -1.59
C ILE A 312 -13.90 19.85 -0.07
N THR A 313 -14.10 18.74 0.66
CA THR A 313 -14.03 18.71 2.12
C THR A 313 -12.60 18.99 2.58
N TRP A 314 -11.60 18.42 1.93
CA TRP A 314 -10.19 18.71 2.21
C TRP A 314 -9.85 20.19 2.00
N LEU A 315 -10.29 20.81 0.90
CA LEU A 315 -10.07 22.25 0.68
C LEU A 315 -10.64 23.08 1.83
N ALA A 316 -11.81 22.69 2.36
CA ALA A 316 -12.44 23.39 3.45
C ALA A 316 -11.72 23.18 4.79
N THR A 317 -11.31 21.95 5.10
CA THR A 317 -10.61 21.63 6.35
C THR A 317 -9.21 22.27 6.40
N GLN A 318 -8.54 22.37 5.26
CA GLN A 318 -7.26 23.08 5.14
C GLN A 318 -7.41 24.61 5.09
N GLY A 319 -8.64 25.13 5.13
CA GLY A 319 -8.92 26.56 5.05
C GLY A 319 -8.59 27.18 3.69
N ILE A 320 -8.41 26.37 2.65
CA ILE A 320 -8.09 26.84 1.30
C ILE A 320 -9.34 27.42 0.63
N SER A 321 -10.46 26.69 0.68
CA SER A 321 -11.77 27.20 0.25
C SER A 321 -12.68 27.45 1.45
N THR A 322 -13.32 28.61 1.47
CA THR A 322 -14.23 29.02 2.55
C THR A 322 -15.71 28.90 2.18
N GLY A 323 -16.00 28.69 0.88
CA GLY A 323 -17.34 28.79 0.33
C GLY A 323 -17.98 30.17 0.52
N TRP A 324 -19.30 30.22 0.41
CA TRP A 324 -20.13 31.39 0.70
C TRP A 324 -20.96 31.13 1.94
N VAL A 325 -21.09 32.14 2.81
CA VAL A 325 -22.01 32.08 3.94
C VAL A 325 -23.35 32.61 3.48
N GLU A 326 -24.36 31.75 3.56
CA GLU A 326 -25.74 32.06 3.21
C GLU A 326 -26.44 32.86 4.33
N ALA A 327 -27.57 33.49 4.01
CA ALA A 327 -28.31 34.33 4.96
C ALA A 327 -28.76 33.59 6.24
N ASN A 328 -28.96 32.27 6.15
CA ASN A 328 -29.31 31.39 7.27
C ASN A 328 -28.08 30.88 8.06
N GLY A 329 -26.87 31.33 7.72
CA GLY A 329 -25.62 30.91 8.34
C GLY A 329 -25.03 29.60 7.82
N THR A 330 -25.69 28.91 6.88
CA THR A 330 -25.10 27.73 6.22
C THR A 330 -24.02 28.14 5.23
N ARG A 331 -23.21 27.20 4.76
CA ARG A 331 -22.21 27.47 3.72
C ARG A 331 -22.50 26.69 2.45
N THR A 332 -22.21 27.28 1.29
CA THR A 332 -22.32 26.67 -0.04
C THR A 332 -20.98 26.70 -0.77
N TYR A 333 -20.77 25.77 -1.71
CA TYR A 333 -19.53 25.60 -2.46
C TYR A 333 -19.64 25.98 -3.94
N HIS A 334 -20.83 25.93 -4.53
CA HIS A 334 -21.09 26.18 -5.96
C HIS A 334 -20.20 25.33 -6.89
N PRO A 335 -20.26 23.99 -6.79
CA PRO A 335 -19.24 23.11 -7.38
C PRO A 335 -19.08 23.25 -8.91
N LEU A 336 -20.16 23.52 -9.64
CA LEU A 336 -20.14 23.61 -11.09
C LEU A 336 -19.85 25.02 -11.62
N GLU A 337 -19.74 26.03 -10.76
CA GLU A 337 -19.41 27.39 -11.19
C GLU A 337 -17.93 27.50 -11.57
N PRO A 338 -17.59 28.30 -12.60
CA PRO A 338 -16.21 28.58 -12.94
C PRO A 338 -15.45 29.30 -11.81
N VAL A 339 -14.17 28.97 -11.66
CA VAL A 339 -13.26 29.70 -10.77
C VAL A 339 -12.71 30.92 -11.49
N ASN A 340 -12.98 32.11 -10.96
CA ASN A 340 -12.33 33.35 -11.38
C ASN A 340 -10.86 33.40 -10.92
N ARG A 341 -10.05 34.18 -11.64
CA ARG A 341 -8.61 34.28 -11.40
C ARG A 341 -8.24 34.78 -10.01
N ASP A 342 -9.00 35.72 -9.49
CA ASP A 342 -8.85 36.23 -8.13
C ASP A 342 -9.06 35.14 -7.06
N ALA A 343 -10.11 34.33 -7.19
CA ALA A 343 -10.39 33.20 -6.32
C ALA A 343 -9.30 32.13 -6.44
N MET A 344 -8.79 31.88 -7.65
CA MET A 344 -7.65 30.99 -7.84
C MET A 344 -6.39 31.49 -7.12
N ALA A 345 -6.14 32.81 -7.14
CA ALA A 345 -5.02 33.38 -6.40
C ALA A 345 -5.16 33.15 -4.89
N ALA A 346 -6.36 33.37 -4.35
CA ALA A 346 -6.65 33.09 -2.95
C ALA A 346 -6.40 31.62 -2.59
N PHE A 347 -6.88 30.69 -3.44
CA PHE A 347 -6.67 29.27 -3.21
C PHE A 347 -5.19 28.90 -3.25
N MET A 348 -4.42 29.38 -4.22
CA MET A 348 -2.99 29.06 -4.32
C MET A 348 -2.16 29.64 -3.19
N TYR A 349 -2.44 30.87 -2.78
CA TYR A 349 -1.78 31.49 -1.63
C TYR A 349 -2.03 30.70 -0.35
N ARG A 350 -3.29 30.29 -0.12
CA ARG A 350 -3.65 29.46 1.04
C ARG A 350 -3.06 28.06 0.93
N LEU A 351 -3.06 27.47 -0.27
CA LEU A 351 -2.42 26.18 -0.56
C LEU A 351 -0.93 26.22 -0.23
N ALA A 352 -0.24 27.34 -0.45
CA ALA A 352 1.16 27.56 -0.08
C ALA A 352 1.37 27.86 1.42
N GLY A 353 0.34 27.72 2.26
CA GLY A 353 0.45 27.97 3.71
C GLY A 353 0.25 29.42 4.13
N SER A 354 -0.28 30.27 3.25
CA SER A 354 -0.51 31.71 3.52
C SER A 354 0.75 32.44 4.00
N PRO A 355 1.87 32.37 3.25
CA PRO A 355 3.16 32.92 3.69
C PRO A 355 3.06 34.42 4.01
N ALA A 356 3.78 34.88 5.03
CA ALA A 356 3.80 36.29 5.39
C ALA A 356 4.23 37.15 4.18
N PHE A 357 3.37 38.09 3.79
CA PHE A 357 3.58 38.91 2.61
C PHE A 357 2.92 40.27 2.78
N SER A 358 3.66 41.33 2.44
CA SER A 358 3.17 42.71 2.42
C SER A 358 2.93 43.12 0.96
N PRO A 359 1.67 43.34 0.55
CA PRO A 359 1.38 43.72 -0.82
C PRO A 359 1.90 45.12 -1.14
N PRO A 360 2.29 45.39 -2.40
CA PRO A 360 2.81 46.69 -2.80
C PRO A 360 1.72 47.77 -2.68
N ALA A 361 2.13 48.98 -2.30
CA ALA A 361 1.24 50.14 -2.19
C ALA A 361 0.68 50.61 -3.54
N VAL A 362 1.37 50.26 -4.64
CA VAL A 362 0.92 50.49 -6.02
C VAL A 362 0.79 49.14 -6.71
N SER A 363 -0.33 48.94 -7.40
CA SER A 363 -0.60 47.70 -8.12
C SER A 363 0.38 47.50 -9.27
N PRO A 364 0.96 46.30 -9.45
CA PRO A 364 1.71 45.96 -10.65
C PRO A 364 0.80 45.73 -11.87
N PHE A 365 -0.53 45.71 -11.66
CA PHE A 365 -1.53 45.54 -12.72
C PHE A 365 -2.46 46.75 -12.79
N ALA A 366 -2.68 47.29 -13.99
CA ALA A 366 -3.39 48.54 -14.24
C ALA A 366 -4.91 48.45 -13.98
N ASP A 367 -5.48 47.24 -13.97
CA ASP A 367 -6.91 46.97 -13.77
C ASP A 367 -7.25 46.63 -12.30
N MET A 368 -6.34 46.89 -11.37
CA MET A 368 -6.53 46.62 -9.95
C MET A 368 -6.11 47.80 -9.07
N THR A 369 -6.69 47.86 -7.88
CA THR A 369 -6.32 48.79 -6.80
C THR A 369 -6.04 48.00 -5.52
N THR A 370 -5.52 48.66 -4.48
CA THR A 370 -5.30 48.03 -3.17
C THR A 370 -6.60 47.58 -2.48
N GLN A 371 -7.77 48.01 -2.99
CA GLN A 371 -9.09 47.61 -2.52
C GLN A 371 -9.69 46.45 -3.32
N THR A 372 -9.01 45.99 -4.39
CA THR A 372 -9.47 44.85 -5.18
C THR A 372 -9.51 43.58 -4.30
N PRO A 373 -10.59 42.77 -4.35
CA PRO A 373 -10.63 41.49 -3.64
C PRO A 373 -9.41 40.62 -3.98
N PHE A 374 -8.86 39.98 -2.95
CA PHE A 374 -7.65 39.15 -3.05
C PHE A 374 -6.40 39.86 -3.60
N TYR A 375 -6.33 41.19 -3.53
CA TYR A 375 -5.18 41.97 -4.01
C TYR A 375 -3.85 41.47 -3.44
N LYS A 376 -3.83 41.09 -2.15
CA LYS A 376 -2.65 40.54 -1.49
C LYS A 376 -2.18 39.23 -2.13
N GLU A 377 -3.10 38.30 -2.34
CA GLU A 377 -2.82 36.98 -2.89
C GLU A 377 -2.43 37.06 -4.37
N ILE A 378 -3.10 37.93 -5.13
CA ILE A 378 -2.78 38.18 -6.53
C ILE A 378 -1.36 38.78 -6.67
N THR A 379 -1.03 39.79 -5.86
CA THR A 379 0.30 40.41 -5.91
C THR A 379 1.39 39.48 -5.38
N TRP A 380 1.08 38.62 -4.40
CA TRP A 380 1.99 37.55 -3.98
C TRP A 380 2.31 36.59 -5.13
N LEU A 381 1.29 36.08 -5.84
CA LEU A 381 1.50 35.22 -7.01
C LEU A 381 2.37 35.90 -8.07
N SER A 382 2.18 37.21 -8.27
CA SER A 382 2.98 37.98 -9.21
C SER A 382 4.43 38.09 -8.76
N THR A 383 4.69 38.40 -7.50
CA THR A 383 6.04 38.48 -6.93
C THR A 383 6.78 37.14 -6.97
N GLN A 384 6.06 36.02 -6.77
CA GLN A 384 6.64 34.67 -6.90
C GLN A 384 6.82 34.21 -8.35
N GLY A 385 6.40 35.01 -9.34
CA GLY A 385 6.45 34.63 -10.74
C GLY A 385 5.43 33.56 -11.14
N ILE A 386 4.48 33.22 -10.27
CA ILE A 386 3.43 32.22 -10.54
C ILE A 386 2.42 32.78 -11.55
N SER A 387 2.02 34.04 -11.36
CA SER A 387 1.14 34.73 -12.30
C SER A 387 1.85 35.93 -12.93
N THR A 388 1.80 36.01 -14.26
CA THR A 388 2.43 37.11 -15.01
C THR A 388 1.42 38.15 -15.50
N GLY A 389 0.12 37.87 -15.48
CA GLY A 389 -0.91 38.71 -16.12
C GLY A 389 -0.71 38.88 -17.63
N TRP A 390 -1.58 39.66 -18.26
CA TRP A 390 -1.49 40.00 -19.68
C TRP A 390 -0.62 41.22 -19.89
N ASP A 391 0.21 41.18 -20.93
CA ASP A 391 0.93 42.33 -21.42
C ASP A 391 0.02 43.10 -22.38
N GLU A 392 -0.32 44.34 -22.03
CA GLU A 392 -1.11 45.23 -22.88
C GLU A 392 -0.20 46.14 -23.74
N GLY A 393 1.11 45.94 -23.68
CA GLY A 393 2.11 46.79 -24.32
C GLY A 393 2.50 48.00 -23.45
N ASN A 394 3.59 48.68 -23.85
CA ASN A 394 4.10 49.89 -23.18
C ASN A 394 4.37 49.71 -21.66
N GLY A 395 4.70 48.50 -21.22
CA GLY A 395 4.93 48.19 -19.81
C GLY A 395 3.66 48.07 -18.96
N ILE A 396 2.47 48.16 -19.57
CA ILE A 396 1.19 48.01 -18.90
C ILE A 396 0.83 46.53 -18.84
N ARG A 397 0.45 46.05 -17.65
CA ARG A 397 -0.07 44.69 -17.48
C ARG A 397 -1.44 44.70 -16.82
N THR A 398 -2.30 43.75 -17.17
CA THR A 398 -3.60 43.54 -16.53
C THR A 398 -3.68 42.14 -15.92
N TYR A 399 -4.45 42.00 -14.84
CA TYR A 399 -4.63 40.72 -14.15
C TYR A 399 -5.96 40.04 -14.47
N ARG A 400 -7.00 40.82 -14.80
CA ARG A 400 -8.36 40.41 -15.13
C ARG A 400 -8.98 39.53 -14.03
N PRO A 401 -9.12 40.06 -12.80
CA PRO A 401 -9.46 39.26 -11.61
C PRO A 401 -10.75 38.45 -11.74
N LEU A 402 -11.79 39.05 -12.35
CA LEU A 402 -13.11 38.44 -12.51
C LEU A 402 -13.24 37.56 -13.77
N GLN A 403 -12.17 37.39 -14.54
CA GLN A 403 -12.20 36.49 -15.68
C GLN A 403 -12.06 35.03 -15.20
N PRO A 404 -12.89 34.09 -15.68
CA PRO A 404 -12.72 32.67 -15.40
C PRO A 404 -11.34 32.16 -15.83
N VAL A 405 -10.78 31.24 -15.04
CA VAL A 405 -9.52 30.58 -15.33
C VAL A 405 -9.77 29.42 -16.29
N ASN A 406 -9.10 29.42 -17.43
CA ASN A 406 -9.05 28.26 -18.33
C ASN A 406 -8.04 27.22 -17.85
N ARG A 407 -8.26 25.96 -18.22
CA ARG A 407 -7.45 24.81 -17.80
C ARG A 407 -5.98 24.96 -18.17
N ASP A 408 -5.67 25.47 -19.36
CA ASP A 408 -4.31 25.74 -19.80
C ASP A 408 -3.56 26.73 -18.87
N ALA A 409 -4.21 27.84 -18.51
CA ALA A 409 -3.68 28.81 -17.57
C ALA A 409 -3.54 28.23 -16.15
N MET A 410 -4.47 27.36 -15.75
CA MET A 410 -4.37 26.63 -14.48
C MET A 410 -3.15 25.73 -14.43
N ALA A 411 -2.82 25.04 -15.53
CA ALA A 411 -1.61 24.25 -15.64
C ALA A 411 -0.35 25.08 -15.45
N ALA A 412 -0.29 26.25 -16.11
CA ALA A 412 0.83 27.16 -15.97
C ALA A 412 1.03 27.64 -14.53
N PHE A 413 -0.05 27.97 -13.83
CA PHE A 413 0.02 28.42 -12.44
C PHE A 413 0.49 27.29 -11.51
N MET A 414 -0.06 26.08 -11.65
CA MET A 414 0.34 24.94 -10.80
C MET A 414 1.79 24.53 -11.02
N TYR A 415 2.24 24.48 -12.28
CA TYR A 415 3.63 24.19 -12.60
C TYR A 415 4.61 25.19 -11.99
N ARG A 416 4.27 26.49 -12.04
CA ARG A 416 5.11 27.54 -11.44
C ARG A 416 5.04 27.54 -9.92
N LEU A 417 3.88 27.24 -9.34
CA LEU A 417 3.73 27.05 -7.90
C LEU A 417 4.64 25.92 -7.39
N ALA A 418 4.86 24.87 -8.19
CA ALA A 418 5.81 23.79 -7.89
C ALA A 418 7.28 24.17 -8.09
N GLY A 419 7.60 25.46 -8.29
CA GLY A 419 8.96 25.93 -8.53
C GLY A 419 9.46 25.72 -9.96
N SER A 420 8.56 25.48 -10.93
CA SER A 420 8.90 25.23 -12.33
C SER A 420 9.91 24.08 -12.53
N PRO A 421 9.64 22.87 -12.01
CA PRO A 421 10.59 21.77 -11.99
C PRO A 421 11.07 21.41 -13.40
N ALA A 422 12.33 21.01 -13.55
CA ALA A 422 12.87 20.61 -14.84
C ALA A 422 12.02 19.48 -15.44
N TYR A 423 11.46 19.73 -16.62
CA TYR A 423 10.57 18.79 -17.29
C TYR A 423 10.71 18.92 -18.81
N ALA A 424 10.94 17.80 -19.48
CA ALA A 424 10.97 17.69 -20.93
C ALA A 424 9.61 17.15 -21.39
N ALA A 425 8.85 17.98 -22.11
CA ALA A 425 7.56 17.55 -22.63
C ALA A 425 7.74 16.49 -23.72
N PRO A 426 6.84 15.50 -23.81
CA PRO A 426 6.93 14.46 -24.82
C PRO A 426 6.70 15.03 -26.22
N ALA A 427 7.20 14.32 -27.25
CA ALA A 427 6.99 14.70 -28.65
C ALA A 427 5.50 14.70 -29.04
N ALA A 428 4.72 13.81 -28.45
CA ALA A 428 3.27 13.74 -28.59
C ALA A 428 2.61 13.73 -27.20
N SER A 429 1.55 14.52 -27.06
CA SER A 429 0.76 14.59 -25.84
C SER A 429 -0.07 13.31 -25.63
N PRO A 430 -0.29 12.86 -24.38
CA PRO A 430 -1.28 11.83 -24.07
C PRO A 430 -2.73 12.30 -24.28
N PHE A 431 -2.94 13.62 -24.46
CA PHE A 431 -4.23 14.22 -24.80
C PHE A 431 -4.28 14.56 -26.29
N THR A 432 -5.32 14.08 -26.99
CA THR A 432 -5.47 14.19 -28.45
C THR A 432 -5.77 15.60 -28.94
N ASP A 433 -6.24 16.49 -28.06
CA ASP A 433 -6.56 17.89 -28.33
C ASP A 433 -5.45 18.87 -27.89
N VAL A 434 -4.26 18.36 -27.57
CA VAL A 434 -3.09 19.15 -27.15
C VAL A 434 -1.92 18.85 -28.08
N THR A 435 -1.47 19.87 -28.82
CA THR A 435 -0.34 19.78 -29.75
C THR A 435 0.83 20.63 -29.25
N PRO A 436 2.06 20.45 -29.75
CA PRO A 436 3.20 21.30 -29.37
C PRO A 436 2.99 22.81 -29.56
N GLN A 437 1.97 23.22 -30.34
CA GLN A 437 1.59 24.62 -30.55
C GLN A 437 0.54 25.11 -29.53
N THR A 438 -0.09 24.21 -28.76
CA THR A 438 -1.03 24.58 -27.70
C THR A 438 -0.32 25.40 -26.62
N PRO A 439 -0.86 26.57 -26.22
CA PRO A 439 -0.33 27.32 -25.09
C PRO A 439 -0.18 26.44 -23.84
N PHE A 440 0.94 26.60 -23.15
CA PHE A 440 1.28 25.82 -21.96
C PHE A 440 1.36 24.29 -22.20
N TYR A 441 1.69 23.85 -23.42
CA TYR A 441 1.88 22.43 -23.76
C TYR A 441 2.74 21.68 -22.75
N LYS A 442 3.86 22.28 -22.35
CA LYS A 442 4.79 21.68 -21.39
C LYS A 442 4.12 21.45 -20.03
N GLU A 443 3.44 22.46 -19.51
CA GLU A 443 2.79 22.44 -18.21
C GLU A 443 1.58 21.50 -18.18
N ILE A 444 0.81 21.44 -19.27
CA ILE A 444 -0.30 20.49 -19.43
C ILE A 444 0.21 19.05 -19.38
N ASN A 445 1.29 18.75 -20.12
CA ASN A 445 1.89 17.42 -20.12
C ASN A 445 2.51 17.07 -18.76
N TRP A 446 3.16 18.04 -18.10
CA TRP A 446 3.69 17.85 -16.75
C TRP A 446 2.59 17.48 -15.75
N LEU A 447 1.44 18.18 -15.77
CA LEU A 447 0.30 17.82 -14.92
C LEU A 447 -0.19 16.39 -15.18
N SER A 448 -0.14 15.92 -16.42
CA SER A 448 -0.52 14.55 -16.74
C SER A 448 0.48 13.54 -16.18
N THR A 449 1.78 13.80 -16.32
CA THR A 449 2.84 12.88 -15.84
C THR A 449 2.87 12.81 -14.32
N THR A 450 2.58 13.90 -13.61
CA THR A 450 2.52 13.93 -12.14
C THR A 450 1.20 13.44 -11.57
N GLY A 451 0.23 13.04 -12.41
CA GLY A 451 -1.08 12.57 -11.98
C GLY A 451 -2.03 13.67 -11.51
N ILE A 452 -1.64 14.95 -11.57
CA ILE A 452 -2.49 16.08 -11.18
C ILE A 452 -3.67 16.26 -12.15
N SER A 453 -3.46 15.99 -13.44
CA SER A 453 -4.52 15.97 -14.44
C SER A 453 -4.71 14.60 -15.06
N THR A 454 -5.94 14.09 -15.02
CA THR A 454 -6.34 12.85 -15.71
C THR A 454 -6.96 13.10 -17.08
N GLY A 455 -7.43 14.33 -17.35
CA GLY A 455 -8.22 14.67 -18.53
C GLY A 455 -9.58 13.96 -18.54
N TRP A 456 -10.20 13.89 -19.73
CA TRP A 456 -11.41 13.11 -19.97
C TRP A 456 -11.08 11.92 -20.86
N THR A 457 -11.49 10.73 -20.44
CA THR A 457 -11.52 9.57 -21.33
C THR A 457 -12.75 9.68 -22.23
N GLU A 458 -12.52 9.77 -23.53
CA GLU A 458 -13.56 9.79 -24.54
C GLU A 458 -14.08 8.37 -24.83
N SER A 459 -15.23 8.26 -25.50
CA SER A 459 -15.88 6.96 -25.76
C SER A 459 -15.03 5.98 -26.57
N ASN A 460 -14.05 6.47 -27.33
CA ASN A 460 -13.10 5.68 -28.10
C ASN A 460 -11.82 5.31 -27.32
N GLY A 461 -11.78 5.57 -26.01
CA GLY A 461 -10.63 5.29 -25.14
C GLY A 461 -9.50 6.32 -25.24
N THR A 462 -9.57 7.30 -26.14
CA THR A 462 -8.61 8.41 -26.18
C THR A 462 -8.85 9.40 -25.04
N ARG A 463 -7.89 10.27 -24.74
CA ARG A 463 -8.04 11.29 -23.70
C ARG A 463 -7.99 12.70 -24.27
N THR A 464 -8.79 13.62 -23.72
CA THR A 464 -8.73 15.06 -24.01
C THR A 464 -8.44 15.88 -22.76
N TYR A 465 -7.83 17.06 -22.94
CA TYR A 465 -7.50 18.01 -21.86
C TYR A 465 -8.40 19.23 -21.82
N ARG A 466 -8.98 19.64 -22.94
CA ARG A 466 -9.89 20.80 -23.11
C ARG A 466 -9.25 22.11 -22.61
N PRO A 467 -8.11 22.55 -23.19
CA PRO A 467 -7.26 23.61 -22.64
C PRO A 467 -7.98 24.94 -22.43
N VAL A 468 -8.85 25.34 -23.36
CA VAL A 468 -9.55 26.64 -23.34
C VAL A 468 -10.88 26.61 -22.58
N THR A 469 -11.18 25.53 -21.88
CA THR A 469 -12.39 25.41 -21.05
C THR A 469 -12.13 25.99 -19.66
N ALA A 470 -13.08 26.75 -19.13
CA ALA A 470 -13.00 27.28 -17.78
C ALA A 470 -13.03 26.14 -16.74
N VAL A 471 -12.26 26.29 -15.66
CA VAL A 471 -12.18 25.31 -14.59
C VAL A 471 -13.34 25.51 -13.62
N ALA A 472 -14.24 24.53 -13.52
CA ALA A 472 -15.27 24.51 -12.48
C ALA A 472 -14.65 24.32 -11.08
N ARG A 473 -15.33 24.80 -10.04
CA ARG A 473 -14.83 24.80 -8.66
C ARG A 473 -14.57 23.40 -8.10
N ASP A 474 -15.35 22.41 -8.48
CA ASP A 474 -15.15 21.01 -8.11
C ASP A 474 -13.90 20.42 -8.76
N ALA A 475 -13.69 20.67 -10.05
CA ALA A 475 -12.50 20.27 -10.77
C ALA A 475 -11.25 20.95 -10.20
N MET A 476 -11.35 22.24 -9.81
CA MET A 476 -10.27 22.94 -9.13
C MET A 476 -9.90 22.27 -7.80
N ALA A 477 -10.89 21.78 -7.03
CA ALA A 477 -10.65 20.99 -5.83
C ALA A 477 -9.83 19.74 -6.12
N ALA A 478 -10.25 18.98 -7.13
CA ALA A 478 -9.54 17.77 -7.55
C ALA A 478 -8.10 18.05 -8.01
N PHE A 479 -7.85 19.17 -8.71
CA PHE A 479 -6.50 19.57 -9.08
C PHE A 479 -5.64 19.94 -7.87
N MET A 480 -6.17 20.74 -6.95
CA MET A 480 -5.42 21.19 -5.76
C MET A 480 -5.13 20.06 -4.78
N TYR A 481 -6.08 19.14 -4.61
CA TYR A 481 -5.90 17.95 -3.78
C TYR A 481 -4.76 17.09 -4.32
N ARG A 482 -4.81 16.73 -5.60
CA ARG A 482 -3.76 15.92 -6.25
C ARG A 482 -2.41 16.65 -6.29
N TYR A 483 -2.41 17.96 -6.51
CA TYR A 483 -1.21 18.77 -6.41
C TYR A 483 -0.56 18.64 -5.03
N ASN A 484 -1.34 18.75 -3.95
CA ASN A 484 -0.82 18.62 -2.59
C ASN A 484 -0.30 17.21 -2.29
N THR A 485 -0.90 16.16 -2.87
CA THR A 485 -0.37 14.80 -2.74
C THR A 485 1.01 14.66 -3.39
N SER A 486 1.22 15.28 -4.55
CA SER A 486 2.52 15.23 -5.25
C SER A 486 3.55 16.21 -4.69
N PHE A 487 3.10 17.32 -4.12
CA PHE A 487 3.92 18.41 -3.60
C PHE A 487 3.38 18.88 -2.25
N PRO A 488 3.52 18.06 -1.19
CA PRO A 488 3.04 18.42 0.13
C PRO A 488 3.83 19.63 0.65
N ARG A 489 3.19 20.42 1.53
CA ARG A 489 3.87 21.50 2.23
C ARG A 489 5.04 20.92 3.02
N SER A 490 6.22 21.53 2.90
CA SER A 490 7.37 21.27 3.76
C SER A 490 7.25 21.95 5.11
#